data_AF-A0A9P8DHL1-F1
#
_entry.id   AF-A0A9P8DHL1-F1
#
_cell.length_a   1.000
_cell.length_b   1.000
_cell.length_c   1.000
_cell.angle_alpha   90.00
_cell.angle_beta   90.00
_cell.angle_gamma   90.00
#
_symmetry.space_group_name_H-M   'P 1'
#
loop_
_entity.id
_entity.type
_entity.pdbx_description
1 polymer ?
#
loop_
_entity_poly.entity_id
_entity_poly.type
_entity_poly.pdbx_seq_one_letter_code
_entity_poly.pdbx_strand_id
1 'polypeptide(L)'
;MQTGLRKEGTASPELQKFLNALKAEGRLLKPEEPATAFVPGGTVLGAQSHVDTFTYANTVGRDPIYGATGSTNTRPAALAPGGRFPVVPAPNYASNPTTDFINVKDPSQNGGHTVLGDNTIDESAVLNQVLQYAADNNKIAYFPFGKYRVDSTLLVPVGSRIIGEAWSTITGNGAFFKDLSNPKPIVAVGNPGDVGLAQIQDMRFTVSDVLPGAIILQFNMRGTSPGDVGLWSSLITVGGTRGASALTNTCHDPSSEYQAAFLGMYFAPDSSAYVENVWNWVADHITESFAGGSNIAAKGGALVASTRGTWLHALGSEHWWLYQLNLHQASNVLITLLQSETNYDQGDHVQQTPPAPWVADITNWGDPDFSWCSGGDTRCRMGFANYIQGGSDIYTYASASWAFFSGPGYQPCAGAYQCQNYMHWISETPKNLQAFGLCSKDAWATLHLADGTNIVSQDGFTGSWPGGGGDVGRYTPGNI
;
A
#
# COMPACT_ATOMS: atom_id res chain seq x y z
N MET A 1 21.25 5.50 28.33
CA MET A 1 22.15 6.67 28.43
C MET A 1 22.57 7.07 27.01
N GLN A 2 21.79 7.92 26.35
CA GLN A 2 22.23 8.84 25.30
C GLN A 2 21.11 9.88 25.15
N THR A 3 21.21 10.93 25.97
CA THR A 3 20.39 12.14 25.88
C THR A 3 20.93 12.99 24.75
N GLY A 4 20.08 13.42 23.83
CA GLY A 4 20.48 14.26 22.71
C GLY A 4 19.33 15.12 22.20
N LEU A 5 18.95 16.12 22.99
CA LEU A 5 18.22 17.30 22.52
C LEU A 5 18.90 17.86 21.26
N ARG A 6 18.16 18.06 20.18
CA ARG A 6 18.54 19.03 19.15
C ARG A 6 17.39 19.99 18.90
N LYS A 7 17.67 21.25 19.27
CA LYS A 7 17.14 22.47 18.64
C LYS A 7 17.13 22.30 17.12
N GLU A 8 16.21 22.99 16.44
CA GLU A 8 16.31 23.31 15.01
C GLU A 8 17.76 23.61 14.66
N GLY A 9 18.39 22.64 14.00
CA GLY A 9 19.83 22.57 13.85
C GLY A 9 20.13 22.32 12.40
N THR A 10 20.92 23.21 11.82
CA THR A 10 21.67 23.03 10.57
C THR A 10 21.98 21.55 10.33
N ALA A 11 21.66 21.08 9.12
CA ALA A 11 21.93 19.73 8.63
C ALA A 11 23.32 19.24 9.08
N SER A 12 23.45 17.95 9.44
CA SER A 12 24.76 17.37 9.75
C SER A 12 25.72 17.59 8.58
N PRO A 13 27.04 17.67 8.80
CA PRO A 13 28.00 17.82 7.71
C PRO A 13 27.84 16.76 6.62
N GLU A 14 27.42 15.55 6.97
CA GLU A 14 27.13 14.44 6.05
C GLU A 14 25.83 14.69 5.27
N LEU A 15 24.75 15.14 5.92
CA LEU A 15 23.51 15.52 5.24
C LEU A 15 23.73 16.75 4.35
N GLN A 16 24.55 17.71 4.78
CA GLN A 16 24.90 18.87 3.98
C GLN A 16 25.74 18.47 2.75
N LYS A 17 26.66 17.50 2.88
CA LYS A 17 27.38 16.92 1.74
C LYS A 17 26.44 16.20 0.78
N PHE A 18 25.48 15.44 1.29
CA PHE A 18 24.44 14.79 0.47
C PHE A 18 23.56 15.80 -0.26
N LEU A 19 23.06 16.82 0.46
CA LEU A 19 22.29 17.93 -0.12
C LEU A 19 23.12 18.74 -1.12
N ASN A 20 24.43 18.91 -0.89
CA ASN A 20 25.32 19.60 -1.82
C ASN A 20 25.63 18.74 -3.06
N ALA A 21 25.74 17.42 -2.92
CA ALA A 21 25.86 16.50 -4.05
C ALA A 21 24.58 16.52 -4.90
N LEU A 22 23.41 16.47 -4.26
CA LEU A 22 22.12 16.64 -4.92
C LEU A 22 21.98 18.02 -5.61
N LYS A 23 22.49 19.10 -4.99
CA LYS A 23 22.55 20.43 -5.63
C LYS A 23 23.51 20.47 -6.82
N ALA A 24 24.69 19.84 -6.72
CA ALA A 24 25.67 19.78 -7.80
C ALA A 24 25.16 18.95 -9.00
N GLU A 25 24.25 18.00 -8.75
CA GLU A 25 23.54 17.23 -9.77
C GLU A 25 22.26 17.92 -10.29
N GLY A 26 21.93 19.14 -9.83
CA GLY A 26 20.73 19.87 -10.24
C GLY A 26 19.42 19.31 -9.68
N ARG A 27 19.48 18.47 -8.63
CA ARG A 27 18.34 17.72 -8.07
C ARG A 27 17.66 18.40 -6.88
N LEU A 28 18.17 19.54 -6.42
CA LEU A 28 17.54 20.39 -5.40
C LEU A 28 17.50 21.83 -5.91
N LEU A 29 16.36 22.22 -6.49
CA LEU A 29 16.08 23.61 -6.86
C LEU A 29 15.91 24.44 -5.57
N LYS A 30 16.58 25.58 -5.46
CA LYS A 30 16.22 26.59 -4.44
C LYS A 30 14.81 27.11 -4.78
N PRO A 31 14.00 27.52 -3.78
CA PRO A 31 12.70 28.15 -4.03
C PRO A 31 12.75 29.40 -4.91
N GLU A 32 13.93 30.01 -5.07
CA GLU A 32 14.15 31.26 -5.80
C GLU A 32 14.84 31.07 -7.17
N GLU A 33 15.28 29.85 -7.50
CA GLU A 33 15.85 29.59 -8.83
C GLU A 33 14.73 29.20 -9.80
N PRO A 34 14.67 29.83 -10.99
CA PRO A 34 13.62 29.51 -11.94
C PRO A 34 13.71 28.04 -12.34
N ALA A 35 12.57 27.36 -12.38
CA ALA A 35 12.49 25.99 -12.85
C ALA A 35 12.87 25.94 -14.34
N THR A 36 13.87 25.13 -14.65
CA THR A 36 14.38 24.87 -16.01
C THR A 36 14.57 23.38 -16.21
N ALA A 37 14.40 22.90 -17.44
CA ALA A 37 14.71 21.51 -17.80
C ALA A 37 15.55 21.48 -19.08
N PHE A 38 16.59 20.64 -19.07
CA PHE A 38 17.55 20.47 -20.15
C PHE A 38 17.64 18.99 -20.52
N VAL A 39 17.83 18.73 -21.81
CA VAL A 39 18.09 17.40 -22.39
C VAL A 39 19.29 17.52 -23.34
N PRO A 40 19.88 16.42 -23.84
CA PRO A 40 21.04 16.49 -24.73
C PRO A 40 20.83 17.38 -25.98
N GLY A 41 19.59 17.53 -26.44
CA GLY A 41 19.21 18.40 -27.57
C GLY A 41 18.96 19.88 -27.24
N GLY A 42 19.06 20.29 -25.98
CA GLY A 42 18.90 21.69 -25.56
C GLY A 42 17.92 21.89 -24.38
N THR A 43 17.45 23.14 -24.24
CA THR A 43 16.48 23.52 -23.20
C THR A 43 15.08 23.11 -23.62
N VAL A 44 14.37 22.35 -22.78
CA VAL A 44 12.99 21.88 -23.03
C VAL A 44 11.97 22.53 -22.10
N LEU A 45 12.43 23.17 -21.04
CA LEU A 45 11.66 24.12 -20.24
C LEU A 45 12.56 25.31 -19.93
N GLY A 46 12.25 26.47 -20.54
CA GLY A 46 12.93 27.72 -20.21
C GLY A 46 12.61 28.18 -18.78
N ALA A 47 13.42 29.09 -18.25
CA ALA A 47 13.29 29.58 -16.88
C ALA A 47 11.86 30.03 -16.54
N GLN A 48 11.21 29.33 -15.61
CA GLN A 48 9.90 29.67 -15.08
C GLN A 48 9.99 30.03 -13.59
N SER A 49 9.28 31.08 -13.17
CA SER A 49 9.12 31.36 -11.73
C SER A 49 8.22 30.35 -11.01
N HIS A 50 7.36 29.66 -11.76
CA HIS A 50 6.46 28.62 -11.26
C HIS A 50 6.12 27.63 -12.37
N VAL A 51 6.02 26.35 -12.02
CA VAL A 51 5.63 25.27 -12.95
C VAL A 51 4.56 24.45 -12.27
N ASP A 52 3.36 24.42 -12.84
CA ASP A 52 2.26 23.63 -12.30
C ASP A 52 2.52 22.13 -12.47
N THR A 53 2.68 21.68 -13.71
CA THR A 53 3.03 20.30 -14.03
C THR A 53 3.83 20.27 -15.31
N PHE A 54 4.98 19.60 -15.27
CA PHE A 54 5.85 19.39 -16.42
C PHE A 54 6.40 17.97 -16.39
N THR A 55 6.40 17.31 -17.53
CA THR A 55 7.01 15.99 -17.74
C THR A 55 7.88 16.02 -18.99
N TYR A 56 8.99 15.28 -18.97
CA TYR A 56 9.75 14.94 -20.16
C TYR A 56 9.85 13.41 -20.25
N ALA A 57 8.82 12.76 -20.80
CA ALA A 57 8.62 11.32 -20.65
C ALA A 57 7.72 10.72 -21.74
N ASN A 58 7.58 9.38 -21.74
CA ASN A 58 6.64 8.66 -22.62
C ASN A 58 5.21 9.05 -22.23
N THR A 59 4.55 9.84 -23.07
CA THR A 59 3.22 10.42 -22.78
C THR A 59 2.17 9.76 -23.67
N VAL A 60 1.15 9.16 -23.04
CA VAL A 60 0.00 8.59 -23.75
C VAL A 60 -0.75 9.69 -24.51
N GLY A 61 -1.04 9.45 -25.79
CA GLY A 61 -1.75 10.39 -26.66
C GLY A 61 -0.89 11.53 -27.25
N ARG A 62 0.43 11.53 -27.02
CA ARG A 62 1.37 12.50 -27.62
C ARG A 62 2.03 11.93 -28.87
N ASP A 63 2.30 12.77 -29.87
CA ASP A 63 3.14 12.46 -31.02
C ASP A 63 4.25 13.53 -31.19
N PRO A 64 5.55 13.18 -31.11
CA PRO A 64 6.07 11.84 -30.77
C PRO A 64 5.72 11.44 -29.32
N ILE A 65 5.76 10.14 -29.00
CA ILE A 65 5.41 9.65 -27.65
C ILE A 65 6.29 10.27 -26.55
N TYR A 66 7.60 10.28 -26.77
CA TYR A 66 8.57 10.82 -25.82
C TYR A 66 8.79 12.33 -26.02
N GLY A 67 8.66 13.10 -24.94
CA GLY A 67 9.10 14.49 -24.94
C GLY A 67 8.43 15.35 -23.86
N ALA A 68 8.61 16.67 -24.01
CA ALA A 68 8.08 17.66 -23.10
C ALA A 68 6.55 17.77 -23.19
N THR A 69 5.90 17.77 -22.03
CA THR A 69 4.46 18.03 -21.88
C THR A 69 4.24 18.86 -20.61
N GLY A 70 3.69 20.07 -20.77
CA GLY A 70 3.24 20.93 -19.68
C GLY A 70 1.72 20.87 -19.53
N SER A 71 1.22 21.06 -18.33
CA SER A 71 -0.21 21.27 -18.08
C SER A 71 -0.43 22.03 -16.79
N THR A 72 -1.62 22.61 -16.68
CA THR A 72 -2.13 23.17 -15.43
C THR A 72 -3.14 22.22 -14.84
N ASN A 73 -3.08 21.98 -13.53
CA ASN A 73 -4.12 21.24 -12.84
C ASN A 73 -4.31 21.81 -11.44
N THR A 74 -5.57 21.93 -11.02
CA THR A 74 -5.91 22.33 -9.66
C THR A 74 -6.00 21.08 -8.79
N ARG A 75 -5.12 20.99 -7.80
CA ARG A 75 -5.21 19.91 -6.81
C ARG A 75 -6.43 20.14 -5.91
N PRO A 76 -7.25 19.11 -5.67
CA PRO A 76 -8.40 19.22 -4.79
C PRO A 76 -7.96 19.62 -3.38
N ALA A 77 -8.69 20.55 -2.76
CA ALA A 77 -8.37 21.02 -1.41
C ALA A 77 -8.44 19.91 -0.35
N ALA A 78 -9.28 18.88 -0.57
CA ALA A 78 -9.38 17.72 0.30
C ALA A 78 -8.11 16.84 0.28
N LEU A 79 -7.37 16.84 -0.84
CA LEU A 79 -6.14 16.06 -1.00
C LEU A 79 -4.87 16.88 -0.77
N ALA A 80 -4.92 18.17 -1.12
CA ALA A 80 -3.81 19.10 -1.04
C ALA A 80 -4.28 20.43 -0.40
N PRO A 81 -4.61 20.45 0.90
CA PRO A 81 -4.99 21.69 1.57
C PRO A 81 -3.89 22.73 1.45
N GLY A 82 -4.23 23.94 1.00
CA GLY A 82 -3.25 24.98 0.68
C GLY A 82 -2.41 24.73 -0.59
N GLY A 83 -2.83 23.80 -1.45
CA GLY A 83 -2.22 23.52 -2.77
C GLY A 83 -1.03 22.55 -2.73
N ARG A 84 -0.64 22.07 -1.54
CA ARG A 84 0.46 21.11 -1.35
C ARG A 84 -0.08 19.80 -0.80
N PHE A 85 0.39 18.69 -1.34
CA PHE A 85 0.14 17.40 -0.73
C PHE A 85 0.80 17.38 0.66
N PRO A 86 0.06 16.97 1.70
CA PRO A 86 0.60 16.90 3.05
C PRO A 86 1.69 15.84 3.12
N VAL A 87 2.73 16.14 3.90
CA VAL A 87 3.72 15.16 4.35
C VAL A 87 3.69 15.24 5.86
N VAL A 88 3.16 14.20 6.49
CA VAL A 88 2.92 14.16 7.93
C VAL A 88 3.91 13.16 8.54
N PRO A 89 5.00 13.62 9.17
CA PRO A 89 5.93 12.71 9.80
C PRO A 89 5.27 11.95 10.95
N ALA A 90 5.71 10.73 11.17
CA ALA A 90 5.26 9.91 12.30
C ALA A 90 5.41 10.68 13.63
N PRO A 91 4.36 10.75 14.48
CA PRO A 91 4.45 11.42 15.78
C PRO A 91 5.51 10.77 16.68
N ASN A 92 6.60 11.48 16.96
CA ASN A 92 7.71 10.94 17.76
C ASN A 92 7.53 11.09 19.28
N TYR A 93 6.47 11.78 19.72
CA TYR A 93 6.14 12.05 21.13
C TYR A 93 7.30 12.61 21.98
N ALA A 94 8.26 13.30 21.37
CA ALA A 94 9.50 13.70 22.04
C ALA A 94 9.29 14.67 23.23
N SER A 95 8.17 15.40 23.25
CA SER A 95 7.79 16.31 24.32
C SER A 95 6.94 15.66 25.42
N ASN A 96 6.48 14.42 25.24
CA ASN A 96 5.61 13.74 26.19
C ASN A 96 6.45 13.13 27.33
N PRO A 97 6.10 13.34 28.62
CA PRO A 97 6.67 12.58 29.71
C PRO A 97 6.27 11.11 29.63
N THR A 98 7.03 10.22 30.27
CA THR A 98 6.71 8.78 30.33
C THR A 98 5.33 8.49 30.94
N THR A 99 4.81 9.39 31.78
CA THR A 99 3.47 9.30 32.37
C THR A 99 2.34 9.45 31.35
N ASP A 100 2.62 9.93 30.14
CA ASP A 100 1.63 9.98 29.05
C ASP A 100 1.47 8.64 28.34
N PHE A 101 2.38 7.69 28.60
CA PHE A 101 2.34 6.36 28.03
C PHE A 101 1.69 5.38 29.00
N ILE A 102 1.02 4.38 28.44
CA ILE A 102 0.65 3.16 29.16
C ILE A 102 1.33 1.98 28.47
N ASN A 103 2.01 1.15 29.23
CA ASN A 103 2.43 -0.16 28.74
C ASN A 103 1.22 -1.10 28.76
N VAL A 104 0.81 -1.60 27.59
CA VAL A 104 -0.36 -2.49 27.50
C VAL A 104 -0.23 -3.77 28.33
N LYS A 105 1.00 -4.21 28.66
CA LYS A 105 1.28 -5.38 29.50
C LYS A 105 1.38 -5.08 31.00
N ASP A 106 1.34 -3.81 31.43
CA ASP A 106 1.47 -3.42 32.83
C ASP A 106 0.08 -3.08 33.43
N PRO A 107 -0.49 -3.95 34.29
CA PRO A 107 -1.78 -3.71 34.94
C PRO A 107 -1.84 -2.39 35.72
N SER A 108 -0.71 -1.90 36.23
CA SER A 108 -0.67 -0.63 36.98
C SER A 108 -0.85 0.60 36.10
N GLN A 109 -0.67 0.46 34.78
CA GLN A 109 -0.74 1.56 33.81
C GLN A 109 -1.95 1.44 32.89
N ASN A 110 -2.44 0.22 32.63
CA ASN A 110 -3.44 -0.03 31.58
C ASN A 110 -4.90 -0.15 32.09
N GLY A 111 -5.17 0.20 33.36
CA GLY A 111 -6.50 0.07 33.96
C GLY A 111 -6.74 -1.22 34.76
N GLY A 112 -5.68 -1.96 35.12
CA GLY A 112 -5.78 -3.19 35.93
C GLY A 112 -5.96 -4.46 35.10
N HIS A 113 -5.64 -4.41 33.81
CA HIS A 113 -5.87 -5.47 32.85
C HIS A 113 -4.62 -6.34 32.63
N THR A 114 -4.81 -7.65 32.50
CA THR A 114 -3.71 -8.59 32.19
C THR A 114 -3.63 -8.81 30.69
N VAL A 115 -2.50 -8.42 30.08
CA VAL A 115 -2.16 -8.69 28.68
C VAL A 115 -0.80 -9.40 28.67
N LEU A 116 -0.75 -10.59 28.08
CA LEU A 116 0.45 -11.41 27.99
C LEU A 116 1.26 -11.07 26.73
N GLY A 117 0.59 -10.92 25.59
CA GLY A 117 1.22 -10.76 24.28
C GLY A 117 2.18 -11.90 23.92
N ASP A 118 1.80 -13.14 24.22
CA ASP A 118 2.59 -14.37 24.00
C ASP A 118 1.87 -15.40 23.09
N ASN A 119 0.74 -15.00 22.48
CA ASN A 119 -0.10 -15.81 21.58
C ASN A 119 -0.73 -17.07 22.23
N THR A 120 -0.75 -17.18 23.56
CA THR A 120 -1.33 -18.36 24.25
C THR A 120 -2.83 -18.23 24.53
N ILE A 121 -3.34 -16.99 24.64
CA ILE A 121 -4.74 -16.69 24.94
C ILE A 121 -5.32 -15.72 23.90
N ASP A 122 -6.65 -15.67 23.81
CA ASP A 122 -7.34 -14.59 23.11
C ASP A 122 -7.32 -13.32 23.95
N GLU A 123 -6.76 -12.25 23.40
CA GLU A 123 -6.63 -10.94 24.05
C GLU A 123 -7.61 -9.90 23.48
N SER A 124 -8.55 -10.28 22.61
CA SER A 124 -9.48 -9.34 21.94
C SER A 124 -10.21 -8.45 22.93
N ALA A 125 -10.89 -9.05 23.92
CA ALA A 125 -11.71 -8.29 24.87
C ALA A 125 -10.87 -7.37 25.75
N VAL A 126 -9.73 -7.86 26.24
CA VAL A 126 -8.86 -7.10 27.13
C VAL A 126 -8.11 -5.98 26.41
N LEU A 127 -7.66 -6.20 25.18
CA LEU A 127 -7.02 -5.15 24.38
C LEU A 127 -8.01 -4.06 23.97
N ASN A 128 -9.26 -4.40 23.64
CA ASN A 128 -10.31 -3.40 23.42
C ASN A 128 -10.52 -2.53 24.67
N GLN A 129 -10.53 -3.13 25.87
CA GLN A 129 -10.62 -2.39 27.14
C GLN A 129 -9.40 -1.48 27.37
N VAL A 130 -8.19 -1.99 27.13
CA VAL A 130 -6.94 -1.23 27.29
C VAL A 130 -6.86 -0.05 26.31
N LEU A 131 -7.22 -0.25 25.04
CA LEU A 131 -7.23 0.83 24.05
C LEU A 131 -8.28 1.89 24.36
N GLN A 132 -9.48 1.47 24.80
CA GLN A 132 -10.50 2.41 25.27
C GLN A 132 -10.03 3.19 26.49
N TYR A 133 -9.43 2.51 27.48
CA TYR A 133 -8.85 3.16 28.65
C TYR A 133 -7.77 4.18 28.26
N ALA A 134 -6.91 3.84 27.30
CA ALA A 134 -5.89 4.75 26.79
C ALA A 134 -6.51 6.01 26.18
N ALA A 135 -7.50 5.84 25.30
CA ALA A 135 -8.18 6.94 24.63
C ALA A 135 -8.91 7.85 25.63
N ASP A 136 -9.68 7.26 26.56
CA ASP A 136 -10.45 8.00 27.58
C ASP A 136 -9.55 8.83 28.51
N ASN A 137 -8.33 8.36 28.75
CA ASN A 137 -7.35 9.02 29.62
C ASN A 137 -6.29 9.83 28.84
N ASN A 138 -6.49 10.02 27.53
CA ASN A 138 -5.57 10.73 26.63
C ASN A 138 -4.12 10.20 26.74
N LYS A 139 -3.96 8.88 26.79
CA LYS A 139 -2.67 8.18 26.86
C LYS A 139 -2.23 7.66 25.50
N ILE A 140 -0.92 7.44 25.40
CA ILE A 140 -0.28 6.74 24.29
C ILE A 140 -0.14 5.27 24.68
N ALA A 141 -0.83 4.38 23.98
CA ALA A 141 -0.71 2.94 24.17
C ALA A 141 0.61 2.44 23.58
N TYR A 142 1.54 2.10 24.47
CA TYR A 142 2.81 1.47 24.13
C TYR A 142 2.65 -0.05 24.14
N PHE A 143 2.89 -0.67 23.00
CA PHE A 143 2.90 -2.12 22.83
C PHE A 143 4.34 -2.63 22.88
N PRO A 144 4.81 -3.24 23.97
CA PRO A 144 6.08 -3.96 23.96
C PRO A 144 6.13 -5.05 22.89
N PHE A 145 7.34 -5.50 22.56
CA PHE A 145 7.51 -6.69 21.73
C PHE A 145 6.62 -7.85 22.23
N GLY A 146 5.90 -8.47 21.30
CA GLY A 146 4.97 -9.53 21.63
C GLY A 146 4.08 -9.91 20.46
N LYS A 147 3.37 -11.02 20.64
CA LYS A 147 2.38 -11.52 19.69
C LYS A 147 1.02 -11.56 20.40
N TYR A 148 0.21 -10.58 20.10
CA TYR A 148 -1.07 -10.31 20.72
C TYR A 148 -2.18 -10.95 19.88
N ARG A 149 -2.67 -12.11 20.32
CA ARG A 149 -3.67 -12.88 19.58
C ARG A 149 -5.05 -12.30 19.81
N VAL A 150 -5.78 -12.11 18.72
CA VAL A 150 -7.18 -11.69 18.75
C VAL A 150 -8.03 -12.68 17.96
N ASP A 151 -9.04 -13.25 18.61
CA ASP A 151 -10.02 -14.15 17.99
C ASP A 151 -11.29 -13.42 17.52
N SER A 152 -11.36 -12.10 17.74
CA SER A 152 -12.39 -11.20 17.24
C SER A 152 -11.78 -9.81 16.97
N THR A 153 -12.57 -8.89 16.40
CA THR A 153 -12.08 -7.56 16.02
C THR A 153 -11.48 -6.79 17.21
N LEU A 154 -10.25 -6.30 17.03
CA LEU A 154 -9.66 -5.24 17.85
C LEU A 154 -10.08 -3.88 17.28
N LEU A 155 -10.92 -3.17 18.01
CA LEU A 155 -11.32 -1.81 17.70
C LEU A 155 -10.28 -0.83 18.25
N VAL A 156 -9.77 0.03 17.37
CA VAL A 156 -8.98 1.20 17.75
C VAL A 156 -9.96 2.37 17.90
N PRO A 157 -10.28 2.80 19.13
CA PRO A 157 -11.27 3.85 19.37
C PRO A 157 -10.77 5.24 18.95
N VAL A 158 -11.71 6.16 18.76
CA VAL A 158 -11.40 7.58 18.52
C VAL A 158 -10.57 8.14 19.68
N GLY A 159 -9.51 8.88 19.36
CA GLY A 159 -8.53 9.44 20.31
C GLY A 159 -7.29 8.58 20.49
N SER A 160 -7.22 7.40 19.87
CA SER A 160 -6.11 6.46 20.06
C SER A 160 -4.77 6.96 19.54
N ARG A 161 -3.71 6.74 20.32
CA ARG A 161 -2.31 6.87 19.92
C ARG A 161 -1.59 5.58 20.28
N ILE A 162 -1.09 4.86 19.29
CA ILE A 162 -0.52 3.52 19.43
C ILE A 162 0.91 3.55 18.88
N ILE A 163 1.85 3.00 19.65
CA ILE A 163 3.24 2.82 19.24
C ILE A 163 3.72 1.43 19.65
N GLY A 164 4.34 0.71 18.72
CA GLY A 164 4.97 -0.58 18.98
C GLY A 164 6.46 -0.47 19.34
N GLU A 165 7.01 -1.56 19.86
CA GLU A 165 8.42 -1.76 20.14
C GLU A 165 8.92 -2.97 19.34
N ALA A 166 9.80 -2.72 18.38
CA ALA A 166 10.42 -3.74 17.53
C ALA A 166 9.41 -4.56 16.68
N TRP A 167 8.82 -5.62 17.23
CA TRP A 167 7.96 -6.57 16.49
C TRP A 167 6.58 -6.78 17.14
N SER A 168 6.02 -5.71 17.69
CA SER A 168 4.69 -5.71 18.31
C SER A 168 3.61 -6.10 17.32
N THR A 169 3.12 -7.34 17.45
CA THR A 169 2.29 -7.99 16.43
C THR A 169 0.88 -8.23 16.94
N ILE A 170 -0.14 -7.65 16.29
CA ILE A 170 -1.52 -8.11 16.42
C ILE A 170 -1.73 -9.26 15.42
N THR A 171 -2.25 -10.39 15.89
CA THR A 171 -2.46 -11.58 15.06
C THR A 171 -3.90 -12.08 15.14
N GLY A 172 -4.59 -12.12 14.01
CA GLY A 172 -5.91 -12.73 13.91
C GLY A 172 -5.84 -14.26 14.03
N ASN A 173 -6.84 -14.85 14.69
CA ASN A 173 -7.05 -16.29 14.80
C ASN A 173 -8.55 -16.63 14.91
N GLY A 174 -8.90 -17.90 14.78
CA GLY A 174 -10.23 -18.38 15.18
C GLY A 174 -11.30 -18.28 14.10
N ALA A 175 -12.47 -18.82 14.42
CA ALA A 175 -13.58 -18.99 13.47
C ALA A 175 -14.22 -17.67 13.02
N PHE A 176 -14.07 -16.60 13.80
CA PHE A 176 -14.66 -15.28 13.52
C PHE A 176 -14.20 -14.70 12.17
N PHE A 177 -12.98 -15.05 11.72
CA PHE A 177 -12.40 -14.58 10.46
C PHE A 177 -12.42 -15.64 9.34
N LYS A 178 -13.20 -16.72 9.47
CA LYS A 178 -13.27 -17.79 8.46
C LYS A 178 -14.45 -17.65 7.49
N ASP A 179 -15.41 -16.77 7.77
CA ASP A 179 -16.59 -16.60 6.92
C ASP A 179 -16.32 -15.64 5.75
N LEU A 180 -16.19 -16.21 4.56
CA LEU A 180 -16.02 -15.50 3.29
C LEU A 180 -17.22 -14.61 2.92
N SER A 181 -18.43 -15.00 3.32
CA SER A 181 -19.65 -14.27 2.99
C SER A 181 -19.83 -13.03 3.86
N ASN A 182 -19.06 -12.94 4.95
CA ASN A 182 -19.12 -11.84 5.91
C ASN A 182 -17.72 -11.50 6.42
N PRO A 183 -16.81 -10.98 5.55
CA PRO A 183 -15.45 -10.66 5.95
C PRO A 183 -15.41 -9.69 7.14
N LYS A 184 -14.51 -9.95 8.08
CA LYS A 184 -14.38 -9.19 9.33
C LYS A 184 -13.00 -8.58 9.49
N PRO A 185 -12.90 -7.33 10.00
CA PRO A 185 -11.62 -6.73 10.31
C PRO A 185 -10.98 -7.37 11.54
N ILE A 186 -9.70 -7.76 11.43
CA ILE A 186 -8.87 -8.11 12.60
C ILE A 186 -8.64 -6.84 13.41
N VAL A 187 -8.22 -5.75 12.75
CA VAL A 187 -8.13 -4.41 13.36
C VAL A 187 -9.04 -3.45 12.62
N ALA A 188 -9.96 -2.84 13.36
CA ALA A 188 -10.84 -1.78 12.86
C ALA A 188 -10.41 -0.43 13.45
N VAL A 189 -10.03 0.52 12.60
CA VAL A 189 -9.69 1.89 13.00
C VAL A 189 -10.95 2.74 13.00
N GLY A 190 -11.50 2.92 14.20
CA GLY A 190 -12.80 3.52 14.46
C GLY A 190 -13.97 2.74 13.87
N ASN A 191 -15.17 3.29 14.07
CA ASN A 191 -16.41 2.82 13.45
C ASN A 191 -16.79 3.70 12.25
N PRO A 192 -17.65 3.22 11.33
CA PRO A 192 -18.20 4.06 10.28
C PRO A 192 -18.88 5.31 10.86
N GLY A 193 -18.51 6.49 10.34
CA GLY A 193 -19.03 7.78 10.79
C GLY A 193 -18.24 8.44 11.92
N ASP A 194 -17.30 7.73 12.55
CA ASP A 194 -16.41 8.33 13.55
C ASP A 194 -15.50 9.38 12.92
N VAL A 195 -15.28 10.48 13.64
CA VAL A 195 -14.39 11.57 13.25
C VAL A 195 -13.47 11.91 14.41
N GLY A 196 -12.16 11.94 14.16
CA GLY A 196 -11.18 12.33 15.16
C GLY A 196 -9.79 11.79 14.88
N LEU A 197 -9.08 11.43 15.94
CA LEU A 197 -7.67 11.05 15.89
C LEU A 197 -7.50 9.53 16.11
N ALA A 198 -6.68 8.89 15.29
CA ALA A 198 -6.19 7.53 15.50
C ALA A 198 -4.82 7.38 14.84
N GLN A 199 -3.76 7.46 15.64
CA GLN A 199 -2.38 7.41 15.17
C GLN A 199 -1.75 6.08 15.55
N ILE A 200 -1.24 5.32 14.58
CA ILE A 200 -0.68 3.99 14.77
C ILE A 200 0.71 3.95 14.14
N GLN A 201 1.72 3.50 14.88
CA GLN A 201 3.07 3.34 14.32
C GLN A 201 3.82 2.15 14.90
N ASP A 202 4.81 1.67 14.15
CA ASP A 202 5.73 0.59 14.55
C ASP A 202 5.01 -0.71 14.94
N MET A 203 3.87 -0.99 14.30
CA MET A 203 3.07 -2.18 14.54
C MET A 203 3.14 -3.17 13.38
N ARG A 204 2.96 -4.45 13.70
CA ARG A 204 2.74 -5.51 12.72
C ARG A 204 1.33 -6.08 12.86
N PHE A 205 0.67 -6.32 11.73
CA PHE A 205 -0.64 -6.95 11.65
C PHE A 205 -0.55 -8.21 10.79
N THR A 206 -1.12 -9.33 11.26
CA THR A 206 -0.98 -10.62 10.57
C THR A 206 -2.15 -11.55 10.84
N VAL A 207 -2.22 -12.63 10.08
CA VAL A 207 -3.01 -13.82 10.39
C VAL A 207 -2.10 -14.91 10.96
N SER A 208 -2.65 -15.80 11.79
CA SER A 208 -1.91 -16.98 12.32
C SER A 208 -2.40 -18.32 11.79
N ASP A 209 -3.50 -18.32 11.02
CA ASP A 209 -4.17 -19.48 10.43
C ASP A 209 -4.68 -19.11 9.02
N VAL A 210 -5.27 -20.06 8.29
CA VAL A 210 -6.03 -19.81 7.07
C VAL A 210 -7.36 -19.13 7.43
N LEU A 211 -7.44 -17.81 7.23
CA LEU A 211 -8.56 -16.96 7.63
C LEU A 211 -9.16 -16.23 6.41
N PRO A 212 -9.91 -16.95 5.55
CA PRO A 212 -10.35 -16.43 4.26
C PRO A 212 -11.30 -15.24 4.36
N GLY A 213 -11.93 -15.01 5.51
CA GLY A 213 -12.77 -13.84 5.80
C GLY A 213 -12.05 -12.70 6.53
N ALA A 214 -10.72 -12.75 6.69
CA ALA A 214 -9.97 -11.72 7.42
C ALA A 214 -9.67 -10.48 6.55
N ILE A 215 -10.14 -9.32 6.98
CA ILE A 215 -9.59 -8.02 6.57
C ILE A 215 -8.56 -7.64 7.62
N ILE A 216 -7.27 -7.59 7.30
CA ILE A 216 -6.23 -7.48 8.34
C ILE A 216 -6.28 -6.11 9.02
N LEU A 217 -6.37 -5.03 8.24
CA LEU A 217 -6.52 -3.67 8.74
C LEU A 217 -7.59 -2.90 7.98
N GLN A 218 -8.58 -2.38 8.69
CA GLN A 218 -9.69 -1.63 8.11
C GLN A 218 -9.77 -0.23 8.70
N PHE A 219 -9.68 0.80 7.86
CA PHE A 219 -9.94 2.17 8.23
C PHE A 219 -11.41 2.51 7.98
N ASN A 220 -12.14 2.86 9.05
CA ASN A 220 -13.53 3.30 8.95
C ASN A 220 -13.70 4.80 9.20
N MET A 221 -12.95 5.31 10.19
CA MET A 221 -13.07 6.70 10.62
C MET A 221 -12.30 7.67 9.72
N ARG A 222 -12.60 8.97 9.86
CA ARG A 222 -11.88 10.03 9.19
C ARG A 222 -11.25 11.02 10.15
N GLY A 223 -10.11 11.56 9.73
CA GLY A 223 -9.48 12.72 10.36
C GLY A 223 -10.24 14.02 10.13
N THR A 224 -9.95 15.03 10.95
CA THR A 224 -10.32 16.43 10.65
C THR A 224 -9.27 17.14 9.80
N SER A 225 -8.02 16.69 9.92
CA SER A 225 -6.84 17.13 9.18
C SER A 225 -6.07 15.92 8.64
N PRO A 226 -5.28 16.07 7.57
CA PRO A 226 -4.40 15.01 7.10
C PRO A 226 -3.50 14.49 8.22
N GLY A 227 -3.46 13.17 8.40
CA GLY A 227 -2.65 12.52 9.44
C GLY A 227 -3.28 12.45 10.83
N ASP A 228 -4.50 12.96 11.05
CA ASP A 228 -5.22 12.70 12.31
C ASP A 228 -5.51 11.19 12.45
N VAL A 229 -5.89 10.55 11.35
CA VAL A 229 -6.01 9.09 11.24
C VAL A 229 -4.88 8.63 10.34
N GLY A 230 -3.97 7.81 10.87
CA GLY A 230 -2.83 7.38 10.08
C GLY A 230 -2.05 6.20 10.63
N LEU A 231 -1.21 5.67 9.75
CA LEU A 231 -0.35 4.51 9.94
C LEU A 231 1.05 4.81 9.43
N TRP A 232 2.06 4.61 10.28
CA TRP A 232 3.46 4.82 9.93
C TRP A 232 4.31 3.59 10.24
N SER A 233 5.33 3.33 9.42
CA SER A 233 6.40 2.37 9.72
C SER A 233 5.88 1.01 10.21
N SER A 234 4.88 0.47 9.53
CA SER A 234 4.12 -0.69 9.98
C SER A 234 4.05 -1.76 8.91
N LEU A 235 3.82 -3.00 9.32
CA LEU A 235 3.80 -4.14 8.42
C LEU A 235 2.46 -4.85 8.47
N ILE A 236 1.96 -5.22 7.30
CA ILE A 236 0.89 -6.20 7.13
C ILE A 236 1.54 -7.41 6.48
N THR A 237 1.48 -8.57 7.15
CA THR A 237 2.16 -9.78 6.65
C THR A 237 1.21 -10.97 6.64
N VAL A 238 1.34 -11.84 5.64
CA VAL A 238 0.60 -13.10 5.56
C VAL A 238 1.58 -14.25 5.29
N GLY A 239 1.84 -15.08 6.31
CA GLY A 239 2.75 -16.23 6.19
C GLY A 239 4.23 -15.89 6.39
N GLY A 240 5.11 -16.77 5.92
CA GLY A 240 6.56 -16.53 5.80
C GLY A 240 7.37 -16.48 7.10
N THR A 241 6.73 -16.56 8.26
CA THR A 241 7.34 -16.36 9.59
C THR A 241 6.87 -17.43 10.57
N ARG A 242 7.64 -17.70 11.64
CA ARG A 242 7.18 -18.60 12.73
C ARG A 242 5.92 -18.08 13.42
N GLY A 243 5.66 -16.78 13.31
CA GLY A 243 4.43 -16.14 13.75
C GLY A 243 3.17 -16.67 13.08
N ALA A 244 3.25 -17.37 11.95
CA ALA A 244 2.10 -17.90 11.22
C ALA A 244 2.23 -19.42 10.94
N SER A 245 2.75 -20.19 11.92
CA SER A 245 3.09 -21.60 11.72
C SER A 245 1.94 -22.47 11.20
N ALA A 246 0.69 -22.22 11.59
CA ALA A 246 -0.43 -23.01 11.05
C ALA A 246 -0.59 -22.76 9.54
N LEU A 247 -0.52 -21.51 9.09
CA LEU A 247 -0.54 -21.17 7.68
C LEU A 247 0.65 -21.79 6.94
N THR A 248 1.86 -21.59 7.47
CA THR A 248 3.10 -22.07 6.83
C THR A 248 3.24 -23.60 6.81
N ASN A 249 2.68 -24.32 7.79
CA ASN A 249 2.65 -25.80 7.79
C ASN A 249 1.59 -26.37 6.83
N THR A 250 0.65 -25.54 6.39
CA THR A 250 -0.47 -25.94 5.54
C THR A 250 -0.22 -25.60 4.07
N CYS A 251 0.35 -24.43 3.78
CA CYS A 251 0.47 -23.88 2.42
C CYS A 251 1.68 -24.40 1.62
N HIS A 252 1.83 -25.72 1.52
CA HIS A 252 2.95 -26.38 0.81
C HIS A 252 2.65 -26.81 -0.63
N ASP A 253 1.38 -26.87 -1.00
CA ASP A 253 0.95 -27.42 -2.28
C ASP A 253 0.56 -26.28 -3.23
N PRO A 254 1.34 -26.01 -4.28
CA PRO A 254 0.99 -25.00 -5.26
C PRO A 254 -0.25 -25.37 -6.08
N SER A 255 -0.72 -26.62 -6.11
CA SER A 255 -2.00 -26.95 -6.77
C SER A 255 -3.23 -26.62 -5.92
N SER A 256 -3.01 -26.18 -4.68
CA SER A 256 -4.04 -25.86 -3.70
C SER A 256 -3.59 -24.68 -2.82
N GLU A 257 -3.19 -23.55 -3.44
CA GLU A 257 -2.93 -22.30 -2.72
C GLU A 257 -4.10 -21.95 -1.79
N TYR A 258 -3.78 -21.62 -0.54
CA TYR A 258 -4.80 -21.40 0.48
C TYR A 258 -5.28 -19.96 0.51
N GLN A 259 -6.60 -19.80 0.68
CA GLN A 259 -7.28 -18.53 0.90
C GLN A 259 -6.94 -17.95 2.29
N ALA A 260 -5.75 -17.38 2.43
CA ALA A 260 -5.18 -17.05 3.75
C ALA A 260 -5.79 -15.81 4.42
N ALA A 261 -6.14 -14.80 3.61
CA ALA A 261 -6.76 -13.56 4.06
C ALA A 261 -7.61 -12.95 2.94
N PHE A 262 -8.65 -12.20 3.33
CA PHE A 262 -9.56 -11.53 2.41
C PHE A 262 -8.95 -10.21 1.89
N LEU A 263 -8.46 -9.33 2.76
CA LEU A 263 -7.80 -8.09 2.37
C LEU A 263 -6.65 -7.78 3.32
N GLY A 264 -5.57 -7.19 2.80
CA GLY A 264 -4.50 -6.64 3.63
C GLY A 264 -4.94 -5.35 4.30
N MET A 265 -5.39 -4.40 3.48
CA MET A 265 -5.86 -3.09 3.93
C MET A 265 -7.17 -2.72 3.23
N TYR A 266 -8.12 -2.20 4.00
CA TYR A 266 -9.37 -1.67 3.47
C TYR A 266 -9.62 -0.24 3.96
N PHE A 267 -9.79 0.69 3.03
CA PHE A 267 -10.17 2.08 3.32
C PHE A 267 -11.64 2.26 2.94
N ALA A 268 -12.50 2.26 3.95
CA ALA A 268 -13.94 2.29 3.78
C ALA A 268 -14.42 3.63 3.16
N PRO A 269 -15.64 3.68 2.56
CA PRO A 269 -16.10 4.82 1.76
C PRO A 269 -16.03 6.22 2.41
N ASP A 270 -16.22 6.31 3.73
CA ASP A 270 -16.16 7.58 4.48
C ASP A 270 -14.88 7.77 5.29
N SER A 271 -13.93 6.84 5.20
CA SER A 271 -12.64 6.91 5.92
C SER A 271 -11.72 7.98 5.33
N SER A 272 -10.80 8.54 6.11
CA SER A 272 -9.73 9.41 5.60
C SER A 272 -8.46 9.03 6.34
N ALA A 273 -7.44 8.57 5.63
CA ALA A 273 -6.25 7.98 6.23
C ALA A 273 -4.95 8.45 5.56
N TYR A 274 -3.93 8.67 6.38
CA TYR A 274 -2.55 8.88 5.95
C TYR A 274 -1.73 7.62 6.24
N VAL A 275 -1.10 7.04 5.23
CA VAL A 275 -0.29 5.83 5.33
C VAL A 275 1.09 6.12 4.78
N GLU A 276 2.12 5.88 5.58
CA GLU A 276 3.52 6.12 5.17
C GLU A 276 4.45 5.00 5.61
N ASN A 277 5.34 4.57 4.71
CA ASN A 277 6.34 3.53 4.99
C ASN A 277 5.66 2.24 5.50
N VAL A 278 4.78 1.67 4.68
CA VAL A 278 4.01 0.47 5.01
C VAL A 278 4.27 -0.63 4.01
N TRP A 279 4.56 -1.83 4.52
CA TRP A 279 4.77 -3.02 3.71
C TRP A 279 3.64 -4.02 3.92
N ASN A 280 2.86 -4.25 2.86
CA ASN A 280 1.69 -5.11 2.80
C ASN A 280 1.98 -6.36 1.98
N TRP A 281 2.52 -7.39 2.63
CA TRP A 281 3.23 -8.49 2.00
C TRP A 281 2.56 -9.84 2.25
N VAL A 282 2.29 -10.56 1.18
CA VAL A 282 2.00 -11.99 1.23
C VAL A 282 3.31 -12.74 1.02
N ALA A 283 3.57 -13.74 1.85
CA ALA A 283 4.84 -14.43 1.80
C ALA A 283 5.07 -15.19 0.50
N ASP A 284 6.07 -14.78 -0.26
CA ASP A 284 6.60 -15.53 -1.41
C ASP A 284 7.62 -16.59 -0.97
N HIS A 285 8.27 -16.38 0.19
CA HIS A 285 9.24 -17.31 0.78
C HIS A 285 9.20 -17.32 2.32
N ILE A 286 9.93 -18.28 2.92
CA ILE A 286 10.16 -18.32 4.37
C ILE A 286 11.36 -17.41 4.71
N THR A 287 11.10 -16.40 5.53
CA THR A 287 12.07 -15.34 5.87
C THR A 287 12.99 -15.70 7.04
N GLU A 288 12.72 -16.82 7.72
CA GLU A 288 13.47 -17.30 8.87
C GLU A 288 14.10 -18.68 8.60
N SER A 289 15.03 -19.13 9.45
CA SER A 289 15.70 -20.41 9.28
C SER A 289 14.82 -21.61 9.68
N PHE A 290 13.81 -21.92 8.88
CA PHE A 290 13.01 -23.15 8.97
C PHE A 290 12.40 -23.54 7.61
N ALA A 291 11.98 -24.79 7.48
CA ALA A 291 11.23 -25.26 6.31
C ALA A 291 9.74 -24.96 6.48
N GLY A 292 9.10 -24.43 5.44
CA GLY A 292 7.70 -24.03 5.46
C GLY A 292 7.18 -23.74 4.06
N GLY A 293 5.87 -23.77 3.89
CA GLY A 293 5.19 -23.44 2.65
C GLY A 293 4.84 -21.96 2.52
N SER A 294 4.87 -21.45 1.29
CA SER A 294 4.49 -20.08 0.90
C SER A 294 3.47 -20.04 -0.24
N ASN A 295 2.80 -21.16 -0.55
CA ASN A 295 1.77 -21.22 -1.59
C ASN A 295 0.45 -20.62 -1.09
N ILE A 296 0.37 -19.29 -1.12
CA ILE A 296 -0.68 -18.50 -0.49
C ILE A 296 -1.41 -17.66 -1.53
N ALA A 297 -2.74 -17.80 -1.57
CA ALA A 297 -3.64 -16.95 -2.35
C ALA A 297 -4.45 -16.04 -1.41
N ALA A 298 -3.85 -14.98 -0.86
CA ALA A 298 -4.59 -13.94 -0.15
C ALA A 298 -5.22 -12.95 -1.16
N LYS A 299 -6.52 -12.66 -1.05
CA LYS A 299 -7.32 -12.15 -2.18
C LYS A 299 -6.82 -10.83 -2.76
N GLY A 300 -6.79 -9.74 -1.97
CA GLY A 300 -6.43 -8.40 -2.46
C GLY A 300 -5.61 -7.58 -1.47
N GLY A 301 -4.66 -6.81 -1.97
CA GLY A 301 -3.72 -6.03 -1.16
C GLY A 301 -4.37 -4.88 -0.41
N ALA A 302 -4.34 -3.70 -1.02
CA ALA A 302 -5.02 -2.52 -0.52
C ALA A 302 -6.24 -2.21 -1.39
N LEU A 303 -7.42 -2.12 -0.77
CA LEU A 303 -8.66 -1.65 -1.41
C LEU A 303 -9.02 -0.26 -0.87
N VAL A 304 -8.98 0.73 -1.74
CA VAL A 304 -9.46 2.08 -1.45
C VAL A 304 -10.84 2.25 -2.06
N ALA A 305 -11.86 2.30 -1.20
CA ALA A 305 -13.22 2.71 -1.57
C ALA A 305 -13.55 4.13 -1.05
N SER A 306 -12.62 4.73 -0.30
CA SER A 306 -12.79 6.05 0.29
C SER A 306 -13.01 7.14 -0.77
N THR A 307 -13.93 8.05 -0.45
CA THR A 307 -14.17 9.29 -1.20
C THR A 307 -13.60 10.53 -0.49
N ARG A 308 -12.92 10.33 0.65
CA ARG A 308 -12.21 11.38 1.40
C ARG A 308 -10.72 11.32 1.12
N GLY A 309 -9.98 12.32 1.59
CA GLY A 309 -8.53 12.39 1.47
C GLY A 309 -7.86 11.10 1.98
N THR A 310 -7.17 10.41 1.07
CA THR A 310 -6.37 9.22 1.36
C THR A 310 -4.98 9.43 0.78
N TRP A 311 -3.96 9.32 1.63
CA TRP A 311 -2.55 9.53 1.26
C TRP A 311 -1.76 8.25 1.49
N LEU A 312 -1.21 7.68 0.42
CA LEU A 312 -0.42 6.46 0.42
C LEU A 312 1.01 6.79 0.01
N HIS A 313 1.85 7.09 0.99
CA HIS A 313 3.27 7.40 0.80
C HIS A 313 4.12 6.13 0.99
N ALA A 314 4.87 5.74 -0.03
CA ALA A 314 5.75 4.58 0.01
C ALA A 314 5.04 3.30 0.49
N LEU A 315 3.90 2.99 -0.14
CA LEU A 315 3.22 1.71 0.06
C LEU A 315 3.91 0.64 -0.79
N GLY A 316 4.45 -0.39 -0.15
CA GLY A 316 4.80 -1.64 -0.80
C GLY A 316 3.64 -2.62 -0.64
N SER A 317 3.05 -3.12 -1.72
CA SER A 317 2.00 -4.15 -1.65
C SER A 317 2.30 -5.27 -2.63
N GLU A 318 2.51 -6.48 -2.13
CA GLU A 318 3.16 -7.54 -2.91
C GLU A 318 2.49 -8.89 -2.74
N HIS A 319 2.46 -9.63 -3.85
CA HIS A 319 2.05 -11.03 -3.97
C HIS A 319 0.60 -11.30 -3.56
N TRP A 320 -0.25 -10.27 -3.51
CA TRP A 320 -1.68 -10.45 -3.39
C TRP A 320 -2.25 -11.02 -4.69
N TRP A 321 -3.30 -11.84 -4.55
CA TRP A 321 -3.73 -12.73 -5.61
C TRP A 321 -4.39 -12.02 -6.79
N LEU A 322 -5.32 -11.09 -6.52
CA LEU A 322 -6.09 -10.41 -7.56
C LEU A 322 -5.53 -9.03 -7.91
N TYR A 323 -4.99 -8.30 -6.93
CA TYR A 323 -4.44 -6.97 -7.10
C TYR A 323 -3.60 -6.55 -5.91
N GLN A 324 -2.64 -5.66 -6.16
CA GLN A 324 -1.80 -5.05 -5.13
C GLN A 324 -2.46 -3.79 -4.57
N LEU A 325 -2.93 -2.89 -5.45
CA LEU A 325 -3.74 -1.72 -5.09
C LEU A 325 -4.98 -1.64 -6.00
N ASN A 326 -6.15 -1.55 -5.38
CA ASN A 326 -7.43 -1.36 -6.06
C ASN A 326 -8.09 -0.04 -5.63
N LEU A 327 -8.40 0.82 -6.60
CA LEU A 327 -9.15 2.06 -6.40
C LEU A 327 -10.57 1.85 -6.93
N HIS A 328 -11.52 1.61 -6.04
CA HIS A 328 -12.89 1.27 -6.40
C HIS A 328 -13.81 2.48 -6.19
N GLN A 329 -14.11 3.20 -7.27
CA GLN A 329 -14.87 4.46 -7.25
C GLN A 329 -14.34 5.49 -6.22
N ALA A 330 -13.03 5.41 -5.92
CA ALA A 330 -12.38 6.22 -4.90
C ALA A 330 -12.29 7.68 -5.32
N SER A 331 -12.16 8.59 -4.36
CA SER A 331 -11.86 9.99 -4.67
C SER A 331 -10.92 10.65 -3.68
N ASN A 332 -10.13 11.61 -4.17
CA ASN A 332 -9.10 12.30 -3.38
C ASN A 332 -8.04 11.32 -2.88
N VAL A 333 -7.32 10.69 -3.81
CA VAL A 333 -6.28 9.70 -3.48
C VAL A 333 -4.93 10.17 -3.99
N LEU A 334 -3.93 10.16 -3.12
CA LEU A 334 -2.52 10.39 -3.46
C LEU A 334 -1.73 9.12 -3.24
N ILE A 335 -0.90 8.74 -4.22
CA ILE A 335 0.01 7.59 -4.15
C ILE A 335 1.43 8.05 -4.53
N THR A 336 2.42 7.94 -3.64
CA THR A 336 3.82 8.34 -3.91
C THR A 336 4.87 7.51 -3.14
N LEU A 337 5.65 6.62 -3.74
CA LEU A 337 5.32 5.79 -4.89
C LEU A 337 4.64 4.50 -4.41
N LEU A 338 3.97 3.78 -5.32
CA LEU A 338 3.58 2.39 -5.09
C LEU A 338 4.72 1.46 -5.51
N GLN A 339 5.15 0.56 -4.65
CA GLN A 339 5.96 -0.59 -5.07
C GLN A 339 5.07 -1.84 -5.03
N SER A 340 5.23 -2.73 -6.00
CA SER A 340 4.40 -3.93 -6.06
C SER A 340 5.02 -5.09 -6.83
N GLU A 341 4.67 -6.31 -6.43
CA GLU A 341 5.06 -7.54 -7.13
C GLU A 341 3.85 -8.45 -7.36
N THR A 342 3.81 -9.08 -8.53
CA THR A 342 2.83 -10.12 -8.82
C THR A 342 3.15 -11.38 -8.01
N ASN A 343 2.12 -12.14 -7.61
CA ASN A 343 2.34 -13.40 -6.88
C ASN A 343 3.10 -14.40 -7.77
N TYR A 344 4.15 -15.00 -7.22
CA TYR A 344 5.08 -15.84 -7.98
C TYR A 344 4.49 -17.17 -8.45
N ASP A 345 3.40 -17.62 -7.82
CA ASP A 345 2.70 -18.83 -8.23
C ASP A 345 1.85 -18.62 -9.50
N GLN A 346 1.75 -17.38 -10.01
CA GLN A 346 0.99 -17.01 -11.21
C GLN A 346 1.84 -17.01 -12.49
N GLY A 347 1.18 -17.04 -13.66
CA GLY A 347 1.80 -17.02 -14.99
C GLY A 347 1.52 -18.28 -15.81
N ASP A 348 2.39 -18.61 -16.77
CA ASP A 348 2.21 -19.76 -17.68
C ASP A 348 2.14 -21.12 -16.97
N HIS A 349 2.82 -21.26 -15.84
CA HIS A 349 2.91 -22.51 -15.08
C HIS A 349 2.04 -22.49 -13.81
N VAL A 350 1.09 -21.55 -13.74
CA VAL A 350 0.11 -21.46 -12.65
C VAL A 350 -0.64 -22.78 -12.51
N GLN A 351 -0.88 -23.21 -11.27
CA GLN A 351 -1.64 -24.43 -11.00
C GLN A 351 -3.11 -24.10 -10.66
N GLN A 352 -3.39 -22.94 -10.05
CA GLN A 352 -4.73 -22.36 -9.93
C GLN A 352 -4.81 -21.01 -10.61
N THR A 353 -5.50 -20.93 -11.76
CA THR A 353 -5.57 -19.67 -12.52
C THR A 353 -6.51 -18.67 -11.83
N PRO A 354 -6.05 -17.42 -11.54
CA PRO A 354 -6.92 -16.35 -11.04
C PRO A 354 -8.22 -16.19 -11.86
N PRO A 355 -9.36 -15.89 -11.21
CA PRO A 355 -9.49 -15.55 -9.79
C PRO A 355 -9.47 -16.74 -8.81
N ALA A 356 -9.54 -17.99 -9.29
CA ALA A 356 -9.50 -19.17 -8.43
C ALA A 356 -8.24 -19.16 -7.53
N PRO A 357 -8.31 -19.57 -6.26
CA PRO A 357 -9.44 -20.24 -5.58
C PRO A 357 -10.58 -19.30 -5.15
N TRP A 358 -10.48 -18.00 -5.41
CA TRP A 358 -11.50 -17.03 -5.09
C TRP A 358 -12.61 -17.00 -6.16
N VAL A 359 -13.81 -16.63 -5.71
CA VAL A 359 -14.88 -16.17 -6.58
C VAL A 359 -14.85 -14.66 -6.54
N ALA A 360 -14.62 -14.01 -7.69
CA ALA A 360 -14.56 -12.56 -7.77
C ALA A 360 -15.92 -11.93 -7.41
N ASP A 361 -15.90 -10.97 -6.48
CA ASP A 361 -17.06 -10.13 -6.17
C ASP A 361 -16.85 -8.71 -6.72
N ILE A 362 -17.30 -8.52 -7.96
CA ILE A 362 -17.17 -7.26 -8.69
C ILE A 362 -18.00 -6.15 -8.03
N THR A 363 -19.15 -6.50 -7.43
CA THR A 363 -20.15 -5.52 -6.99
C THR A 363 -19.83 -4.96 -5.61
N ASN A 364 -19.50 -5.83 -4.65
CA ASN A 364 -19.30 -5.39 -3.26
C ASN A 364 -17.83 -5.05 -2.96
N TRP A 365 -16.89 -5.68 -3.67
CA TRP A 365 -15.45 -5.57 -3.39
C TRP A 365 -14.63 -5.08 -4.58
N GLY A 366 -15.26 -4.89 -5.75
CA GLY A 366 -14.57 -4.43 -6.94
C GLY A 366 -13.48 -5.39 -7.41
N ASP A 367 -13.65 -6.69 -7.21
CA ASP A 367 -12.65 -7.66 -7.63
C ASP A 367 -12.55 -7.73 -9.17
N PRO A 368 -11.35 -7.86 -9.75
CA PRO A 368 -11.21 -8.23 -11.16
C PRO A 368 -11.68 -9.68 -11.36
N ASP A 369 -12.65 -9.87 -12.25
CA ASP A 369 -13.18 -11.21 -12.59
C ASP A 369 -12.43 -11.89 -13.74
N PHE A 370 -11.57 -11.14 -14.43
CA PHE A 370 -10.80 -11.57 -15.60
C PHE A 370 -11.66 -12.12 -16.74
N SER A 371 -12.94 -11.72 -16.83
CA SER A 371 -13.88 -12.21 -17.84
C SER A 371 -13.50 -11.81 -19.27
N TRP A 372 -12.67 -10.77 -19.42
CA TRP A 372 -12.09 -10.32 -20.69
C TRP A 372 -10.95 -11.20 -21.20
N CYS A 373 -10.38 -12.07 -20.36
CA CYS A 373 -9.29 -12.95 -20.74
C CYS A 373 -9.82 -14.18 -21.50
N SER A 374 -9.13 -14.59 -22.57
CA SER A 374 -9.46 -15.85 -23.23
C SER A 374 -9.28 -17.06 -22.30
N GLY A 375 -10.02 -18.14 -22.53
CA GLY A 375 -10.16 -19.23 -21.56
C GLY A 375 -8.86 -19.93 -21.12
N GLY A 376 -7.78 -19.84 -21.91
CA GLY A 376 -6.46 -20.39 -21.59
C GLY A 376 -5.35 -19.35 -21.40
N ASP A 377 -5.68 -18.05 -21.38
CA ASP A 377 -4.68 -16.99 -21.25
C ASP A 377 -4.36 -16.71 -19.77
N THR A 378 -3.40 -17.46 -19.25
CA THR A 378 -2.97 -17.38 -17.85
C THR A 378 -2.17 -16.11 -17.55
N ARG A 379 -1.50 -15.50 -18.55
CA ARG A 379 -0.78 -14.22 -18.38
C ARG A 379 -1.70 -13.01 -18.34
N CYS A 380 -2.88 -13.11 -18.97
CA CYS A 380 -3.96 -12.14 -18.79
C CYS A 380 -4.57 -12.25 -17.38
N ARG A 381 -4.59 -13.46 -16.82
CA ARG A 381 -5.12 -13.79 -15.49
C ARG A 381 -4.04 -13.73 -14.42
N MET A 382 -3.42 -12.58 -14.26
CA MET A 382 -2.45 -12.30 -13.20
C MET A 382 -2.86 -11.04 -12.43
N GLY A 383 -2.52 -10.99 -11.14
CA GLY A 383 -2.89 -9.88 -10.28
C GLY A 383 -2.29 -8.55 -10.75
N PHE A 384 -3.10 -7.48 -10.74
CA PHE A 384 -2.65 -6.15 -11.19
C PHE A 384 -1.88 -5.40 -10.12
N ALA A 385 -0.90 -4.60 -10.51
CA ALA A 385 -0.26 -3.65 -9.62
C ALA A 385 -1.24 -2.54 -9.20
N ASN A 386 -1.79 -1.82 -10.18
CA ASN A 386 -2.91 -0.90 -10.00
C ASN A 386 -4.13 -1.44 -10.75
N TYR A 387 -5.26 -1.57 -10.05
CA TYR A 387 -6.58 -1.79 -10.63
C TYR A 387 -7.47 -0.58 -10.32
N ILE A 388 -7.80 0.22 -11.32
CA ILE A 388 -8.49 1.51 -11.16
C ILE A 388 -9.88 1.41 -11.80
N GLN A 389 -10.91 1.67 -11.00
CA GLN A 389 -12.31 1.48 -11.37
C GLN A 389 -13.09 2.78 -11.16
N GLY A 390 -12.81 3.80 -11.97
CA GLY A 390 -13.53 5.07 -11.94
C GLY A 390 -13.18 5.97 -10.76
N GLY A 391 -14.14 6.76 -10.31
CA GLY A 391 -13.94 7.76 -9.25
C GLY A 391 -13.40 9.11 -9.75
N SER A 392 -12.71 9.85 -8.88
CA SER A 392 -12.22 11.19 -9.22
C SER A 392 -11.02 11.66 -8.42
N ASP A 393 -10.26 12.63 -8.93
CA ASP A 393 -9.21 13.32 -8.16
C ASP A 393 -8.13 12.35 -7.61
N ILE A 394 -7.61 11.51 -8.50
CA ILE A 394 -6.59 10.50 -8.20
C ILE A 394 -5.25 10.97 -8.75
N TYR A 395 -4.24 11.01 -7.88
CA TYR A 395 -2.87 11.41 -8.21
C TYR A 395 -1.92 10.28 -7.85
N THR A 396 -1.24 9.73 -8.85
CA THR A 396 -0.19 8.74 -8.66
C THR A 396 1.12 9.26 -9.22
N TYR A 397 2.13 9.32 -8.35
CA TYR A 397 3.48 9.71 -8.67
C TYR A 397 4.41 8.52 -8.46
N ALA A 398 4.73 7.89 -9.58
CA ALA A 398 5.54 6.70 -9.74
C ALA A 398 4.90 5.40 -9.22
N SER A 399 5.12 4.32 -9.98
CA SER A 399 4.98 2.95 -9.53
C SER A 399 6.21 2.13 -9.90
N ALA A 400 6.69 1.30 -8.98
CA ALA A 400 7.72 0.30 -9.22
C ALA A 400 7.09 -1.08 -9.16
N SER A 401 6.59 -1.57 -10.30
CA SER A 401 5.73 -2.75 -10.36
C SER A 401 6.34 -3.87 -11.18
N TRP A 402 6.43 -5.07 -10.62
CA TRP A 402 7.27 -6.13 -11.17
C TRP A 402 6.57 -7.48 -11.30
N ALA A 403 6.79 -8.14 -12.44
CA ALA A 403 6.60 -9.57 -12.62
C ALA A 403 7.98 -10.23 -12.78
N PHE A 404 8.30 -11.20 -11.94
CA PHE A 404 9.60 -11.90 -11.97
C PHE A 404 9.52 -13.33 -12.48
N PHE A 405 8.42 -14.02 -12.17
CA PHE A 405 8.27 -15.44 -12.37
C PHE A 405 6.96 -15.76 -13.07
N SER A 406 6.88 -17.00 -13.54
CA SER A 406 5.76 -17.51 -14.32
C SER A 406 5.27 -18.84 -13.76
N GLY A 407 5.24 -18.96 -12.42
CA GLY A 407 4.67 -20.09 -11.70
C GLY A 407 5.53 -20.58 -10.52
N PRO A 408 5.01 -21.56 -9.76
CA PRO A 408 5.55 -21.97 -8.48
C PRO A 408 7.01 -22.47 -8.57
N GLY A 409 7.81 -22.17 -7.56
CA GLY A 409 9.22 -22.55 -7.53
C GLY A 409 10.10 -21.68 -8.43
N TYR A 410 9.72 -20.41 -8.62
CA TYR A 410 10.51 -19.40 -9.34
C TYR A 410 10.73 -19.76 -10.82
N GLN A 411 9.69 -20.28 -11.48
CA GLN A 411 9.79 -20.70 -12.87
C GLN A 411 10.00 -19.49 -13.80
N PRO A 412 10.85 -19.61 -14.82
CA PRO A 412 11.17 -18.51 -15.71
C PRO A 412 10.00 -18.15 -16.61
N CYS A 413 9.88 -16.87 -16.94
CA CYS A 413 8.96 -16.41 -17.98
C CYS A 413 9.44 -16.83 -19.37
N ALA A 414 8.53 -16.89 -20.35
CA ALA A 414 8.89 -17.29 -21.71
C ALA A 414 9.88 -16.33 -22.42
N GLY A 415 9.98 -15.08 -21.94
CA GLY A 415 10.90 -14.09 -22.49
C GLY A 415 10.68 -12.70 -21.92
N ALA A 416 11.41 -11.73 -22.49
CA ALA A 416 11.25 -10.31 -22.21
C ALA A 416 9.81 -9.85 -22.49
N TYR A 417 9.20 -9.09 -21.58
CA TYR A 417 7.79 -8.63 -21.71
C TYR A 417 6.75 -9.76 -21.79
N GLN A 418 7.12 -10.97 -21.38
CA GLN A 418 6.29 -12.17 -21.49
C GLN A 418 6.06 -12.87 -20.15
N CYS A 419 6.22 -12.17 -19.02
CA CYS A 419 5.78 -12.70 -17.72
C CYS A 419 4.27 -12.48 -17.53
N GLN A 420 3.79 -11.26 -17.79
CA GLN A 420 2.41 -10.83 -17.56
C GLN A 420 1.88 -10.02 -18.75
N ASN A 421 0.57 -10.08 -19.04
CA ASN A 421 0.03 -9.29 -20.15
C ASN A 421 -0.14 -7.81 -19.79
N TYR A 422 -0.69 -7.52 -18.60
CA TYR A 422 -0.99 -6.15 -18.17
C TYR A 422 -0.51 -5.91 -16.74
N MET A 423 0.34 -4.90 -16.53
CA MET A 423 0.79 -4.52 -15.19
C MET A 423 -0.23 -3.64 -14.46
N HIS A 424 -0.69 -2.59 -15.14
CA HIS A 424 -1.66 -1.62 -14.63
C HIS A 424 -2.94 -1.67 -15.47
N TRP A 425 -4.10 -1.58 -14.82
CA TRP A 425 -5.38 -1.70 -15.47
C TRP A 425 -6.36 -0.62 -15.03
N ILE A 426 -6.93 0.11 -15.98
CA ILE A 426 -8.00 1.08 -15.77
C ILE A 426 -9.27 0.51 -16.42
N SER A 427 -10.22 0.03 -15.62
CA SER A 427 -11.49 -0.48 -16.13
C SER A 427 -12.48 0.63 -16.45
N GLU A 428 -12.45 1.71 -15.65
CA GLU A 428 -13.21 2.93 -15.88
C GLU A 428 -12.30 4.13 -15.60
N THR A 429 -12.27 5.11 -16.51
CA THR A 429 -11.38 6.26 -16.39
C THR A 429 -11.89 7.25 -15.33
N PRO A 430 -11.11 7.54 -14.26
CA PRO A 430 -11.50 8.52 -13.26
C PRO A 430 -11.52 9.95 -13.83
N LYS A 431 -12.36 10.81 -13.26
CA LYS A 431 -12.28 12.26 -13.52
C LYS A 431 -11.02 12.83 -12.85
N ASN A 432 -10.27 13.68 -13.54
CA ASN A 432 -9.02 14.25 -13.00
C ASN A 432 -8.00 13.20 -12.54
N LEU A 433 -7.83 12.12 -13.31
CA LEU A 433 -6.71 11.19 -13.09
C LEU A 433 -5.40 11.85 -13.51
N GLN A 434 -4.46 11.95 -12.57
CA GLN A 434 -3.09 12.39 -12.81
C GLN A 434 -2.12 11.25 -12.52
N ALA A 435 -1.76 10.49 -13.56
CA ALA A 435 -0.82 9.39 -13.45
C ALA A 435 0.53 9.72 -14.08
N PHE A 436 1.58 9.61 -13.28
CA PHE A 436 2.96 9.87 -13.69
C PHE A 436 3.86 8.70 -13.31
N GLY A 437 4.71 8.25 -14.25
CA GLY A 437 5.72 7.22 -14.00
C GLY A 437 5.14 5.85 -13.61
N LEU A 438 4.11 5.38 -14.32
CA LEU A 438 3.64 4.01 -14.14
C LEU A 438 4.62 3.04 -14.80
N CYS A 439 5.56 2.50 -14.04
CA CYS A 439 6.54 1.56 -14.55
C CYS A 439 6.08 0.11 -14.42
N SER A 440 6.60 -0.75 -15.28
CA SER A 440 6.43 -2.20 -15.23
C SER A 440 7.75 -2.92 -15.51
N LYS A 441 7.97 -4.06 -14.87
CA LYS A 441 8.92 -5.09 -15.32
C LYS A 441 8.17 -6.28 -15.91
N ASP A 442 8.58 -6.66 -17.11
CA ASP A 442 8.18 -7.85 -17.88
C ASP A 442 6.68 -8.02 -18.14
N ALA A 443 6.00 -6.90 -18.40
CA ALA A 443 4.63 -6.89 -18.90
C ALA A 443 4.57 -6.54 -20.40
N TRP A 444 3.72 -7.24 -21.17
CA TRP A 444 3.47 -6.91 -22.57
C TRP A 444 2.94 -5.48 -22.73
N ALA A 445 1.91 -5.12 -21.98
CA ALA A 445 1.39 -3.77 -21.85
C ALA A 445 1.65 -3.24 -20.44
N THR A 446 2.26 -2.06 -20.37
CA THR A 446 2.46 -1.36 -19.10
C THR A 446 1.10 -0.94 -18.53
N LEU A 447 0.19 -0.47 -19.37
CA LEU A 447 -1.10 0.06 -18.96
C LEU A 447 -2.22 -0.34 -19.93
N HIS A 448 -3.34 -0.84 -19.41
CA HIS A 448 -4.61 -0.99 -20.14
C HIS A 448 -5.55 0.18 -19.80
N LEU A 449 -6.18 0.77 -20.81
CA LEU A 449 -7.12 1.89 -20.69
C LEU A 449 -8.58 1.44 -20.81
N ALA A 450 -9.48 2.21 -20.20
CA ALA A 450 -10.92 1.90 -20.17
C ALA A 450 -11.59 1.87 -21.55
N ASP A 451 -11.00 2.51 -22.57
CA ASP A 451 -11.49 2.47 -23.95
C ASP A 451 -11.02 1.22 -24.73
N GLY A 452 -10.31 0.31 -24.07
CA GLY A 452 -9.75 -0.91 -24.65
C GLY A 452 -8.34 -0.73 -25.20
N THR A 453 -7.76 0.48 -25.15
CA THR A 453 -6.40 0.73 -25.65
C THR A 453 -5.36 0.09 -24.73
N ASN A 454 -4.44 -0.66 -25.34
CA ASN A 454 -3.27 -1.21 -24.67
C ASN A 454 -2.05 -0.34 -24.93
N ILE A 455 -1.45 0.18 -23.86
CA ILE A 455 -0.17 0.88 -23.93
C ILE A 455 0.94 -0.17 -23.87
N VAL A 456 1.26 -0.71 -25.04
CA VAL A 456 2.26 -1.76 -25.23
C VAL A 456 3.64 -1.22 -24.88
N SER A 457 4.35 -1.93 -24.00
CA SER A 457 5.64 -1.48 -23.46
C SER A 457 6.68 -1.24 -24.56
N GLN A 458 6.68 -2.08 -25.60
CA GLN A 458 7.65 -2.00 -26.70
C GLN A 458 7.30 -0.93 -27.75
N ASP A 459 6.08 -0.39 -27.76
CA ASP A 459 5.62 0.57 -28.77
C ASP A 459 5.92 2.02 -28.34
N GLY A 460 7.18 2.28 -27.99
CA GLY A 460 7.64 3.61 -27.56
C GLY A 460 7.44 3.91 -26.07
N PHE A 461 7.00 2.93 -25.28
CA PHE A 461 6.82 3.04 -23.82
C PHE A 461 7.86 2.20 -23.05
N THR A 462 9.06 2.03 -23.60
CA THR A 462 10.12 1.25 -22.92
C THR A 462 10.64 2.01 -21.70
N GLY A 463 10.80 1.30 -20.59
CA GLY A 463 11.35 1.80 -19.33
C GLY A 463 12.81 1.40 -19.11
N SER A 464 13.37 1.74 -17.95
CA SER A 464 14.80 1.59 -17.66
C SER A 464 15.24 0.19 -17.26
N TRP A 465 14.31 -0.75 -16.99
CA TRP A 465 14.69 -2.12 -16.61
C TRP A 465 15.29 -2.86 -17.82
N PRO A 466 16.54 -3.36 -17.72
CA PRO A 466 17.19 -4.01 -18.85
C PRO A 466 16.43 -5.25 -19.32
N GLY A 467 16.08 -5.30 -20.59
CA GLY A 467 15.49 -6.49 -21.20
C GLY A 467 14.03 -6.78 -20.83
N GLY A 468 13.28 -5.81 -20.28
CA GLY A 468 11.87 -6.02 -19.92
C GLY A 468 11.13 -4.81 -19.34
N GLY A 469 11.71 -3.61 -19.38
CA GLY A 469 11.13 -2.43 -18.75
C GLY A 469 10.06 -1.75 -19.60
N GLY A 470 8.92 -1.44 -18.98
CA GLY A 470 7.90 -0.54 -19.50
C GLY A 470 7.76 0.71 -18.62
N ASP A 471 7.43 1.84 -19.20
CA ASP A 471 7.21 3.12 -18.53
C ASP A 471 6.17 3.98 -19.25
N VAL A 472 5.03 4.16 -18.60
CA VAL A 472 4.08 5.23 -18.92
C VAL A 472 4.41 6.43 -18.03
N GLY A 473 5.31 7.28 -18.56
CA GLY A 473 5.77 8.47 -17.87
C GLY A 473 4.64 9.47 -17.58
N ARG A 474 3.61 9.52 -18.42
CA ARG A 474 2.42 10.35 -18.20
C ARG A 474 1.16 9.80 -18.86
N TYR A 475 0.09 9.71 -18.07
CA TYR A 475 -1.29 9.55 -18.52
C TYR A 475 -2.22 10.45 -17.70
N THR A 476 -2.80 11.46 -18.36
CA THR A 476 -3.67 12.46 -17.74
C THR A 476 -4.92 12.69 -18.59
N PRO A 477 -5.87 11.74 -18.62
CA PRO A 477 -7.05 11.81 -19.50
C PRO A 477 -7.98 12.96 -19.10
N GLY A 478 -8.60 13.62 -20.09
CA GLY A 478 -9.63 14.63 -19.86
C GLY A 478 -9.14 16.02 -19.40
N ASN A 479 -7.84 16.33 -19.55
CA ASN A 479 -7.26 17.66 -19.29
C ASN A 479 -7.05 18.49 -20.59
N ILE A 480 -7.97 18.37 -21.58
CA ILE A 480 -8.00 19.27 -22.75
C ILE A 480 -9.01 20.39 -22.50
#